data_AF-A0A2V7JYE0-F1
#
_entry.id   AF-A0A2V7JYE0-F1
#
_cell.length_a   1.000
_cell.length_b   1.000
_cell.length_c   1.000
_cell.angle_alpha   90.00
_cell.angle_beta   90.00
_cell.angle_gamma   90.00
#
_symmetry.space_group_name_H-M   'P 1'
#
loop_
_entity.id
_entity.type
_entity.pdbx_description
1 polymer ?
#
loop_
_entity_poly.entity_id
_entity_poly.type
_entity_poly.pdbx_seq_one_letter_code
_entity_poly.pdbx_strand_id
1 'polypeptide(L)'
;VDSAVVRPDSSGQKIARVYLSSPGPLPMPVELRLTYAGGATENVRLPVEVWDFGNTFVYERPVSADVVKVEVDPGHRFPDVRRGNNVWGK
;
A
#
# COMPACT_ATOMS: atom_id res chain seq x y z
N VAL A 1 -2.97 0.08 6.08
CA VAL A 1 -1.98 -0.91 5.59
C VAL A 1 -1.80 -1.96 6.66
N ASP A 2 -2.01 -3.24 6.41
CA ASP A 2 -1.77 -4.24 7.48
C ASP A 2 -0.27 -4.53 7.65
N SER A 3 0.45 -4.56 6.54
CA SER A 3 1.91 -4.59 6.52
C SER A 3 2.43 -4.18 5.15
N ALA A 4 3.64 -3.63 5.08
CA ALA A 4 4.38 -3.54 3.83
C ALA A 4 5.71 -4.27 3.99
N VAL A 5 6.12 -4.98 2.95
CA VAL A 5 7.37 -5.74 2.93
C VAL A 5 8.05 -5.49 1.59
N VAL A 6 9.30 -5.07 1.64
CA VAL A 6 10.16 -4.99 0.46
C VAL A 6 11.08 -6.20 0.46
N ARG A 7 11.09 -6.98 -0.62
CA ARG A 7 11.99 -8.12 -0.80
C ARG A 7 12.69 -8.05 -2.16
N PRO A 8 13.98 -8.38 -2.24
CA PRO A 8 14.61 -8.64 -3.54
C PRO A 8 14.02 -9.93 -4.15
N ASP A 9 13.79 -9.91 -5.46
CA ASP A 9 13.46 -11.09 -6.25
C ASP A 9 14.73 -11.87 -6.63
N SER A 10 14.57 -13.00 -7.32
CA SER A 10 15.67 -13.84 -7.78
C SER A 10 16.53 -13.22 -8.89
N SER A 11 16.06 -12.13 -9.52
CA SER A 11 16.78 -11.38 -10.56
C SER A 11 17.56 -10.18 -9.99
N GLY A 12 17.47 -9.92 -8.68
CA GLY A 12 18.06 -8.77 -8.01
C GLY A 12 17.20 -7.50 -8.05
N GLN A 13 16.00 -7.58 -8.64
CA GLN A 13 15.01 -6.49 -8.64
C GLN A 13 14.26 -6.47 -7.30
N LYS A 14 14.19 -5.30 -6.65
CA LYS A 14 13.43 -5.16 -5.41
C LYS A 14 11.94 -5.11 -5.74
N ILE A 15 11.13 -5.90 -5.04
CA ILE A 15 9.68 -5.89 -5.15
C ILE A 15 9.12 -5.39 -3.82
N ALA A 16 8.32 -4.33 -3.89
CA ALA A 16 7.52 -3.86 -2.77
C ALA A 16 6.17 -4.58 -2.79
N ARG A 17 5.81 -5.21 -1.67
CA ARG A 17 4.52 -5.85 -1.43
C ARG A 17 3.81 -5.12 -0.31
N VAL A 18 2.68 -4.51 -0.60
CA VAL A 18 1.84 -3.82 0.39
C VAL A 18 0.57 -4.63 0.59
N TYR A 19 0.38 -5.12 1.80
CA TYR A 19 -0.80 -5.88 2.19
C TYR A 19 -1.87 -4.92 2.70
N LEU A 20 -2.98 -4.88 1.98
CA LEU A 20 -4.15 -4.08 2.29
C LEU A 20 -5.29 -4.99 2.74
N SER A 21 -5.98 -4.58 3.79
CA SER A 21 -7.18 -5.24 4.29
C SER A 21 -8.29 -4.19 4.47
N SER A 22 -9.46 -4.46 3.89
CA SER A 22 -10.66 -3.63 4.06
C SER A 22 -11.73 -4.47 4.77
N PRO A 23 -11.95 -4.28 6.07
CA PRO A 23 -12.97 -5.02 6.82
C PRO A 23 -14.40 -4.53 6.55
N GLY A 24 -14.59 -3.55 5.66
CA GLY A 24 -15.89 -2.96 5.36
C GLY A 24 -16.73 -3.81 4.39
N PRO A 25 -18.07 -3.73 4.46
CA PRO A 25 -18.97 -4.44 3.53
C PRO A 25 -19.04 -3.79 2.14
N LEU A 26 -18.42 -2.63 1.94
CA LEU A 26 -18.47 -1.87 0.69
C LEU A 26 -17.06 -1.74 0.11
N PRO A 27 -16.86 -2.03 -1.19
CA PRO A 27 -15.59 -1.81 -1.85
C PRO A 27 -15.35 -0.30 -1.99
N MET A 28 -14.23 0.18 -1.45
CA MET A 28 -13.85 1.59 -1.49
C MET A 28 -12.52 1.77 -2.23
N PRO A 29 -12.37 2.83 -3.04
CA PRO A 29 -11.09 3.11 -3.68
C PRO A 29 -10.05 3.44 -2.60
N VAL A 30 -8.81 3.01 -2.81
CA VAL A 30 -7.70 3.24 -1.89
C VAL A 30 -6.65 4.11 -2.56
N GLU A 31 -6.19 5.13 -1.86
CA GLU A 31 -4.99 5.86 -2.25
C GLU A 31 -3.83 5.45 -1.38
N LEU A 32 -2.68 5.22 -1.99
CA LEU A 32 -1.43 4.89 -1.33
C LEU A 32 -0.41 5.97 -1.68
N ARG A 33 0.40 6.36 -0.71
CA ARG A 33 1.62 7.14 -0.91
C ARG A 33 2.81 6.34 -0.42
N LEU A 34 3.68 5.96 -1.35
CA LEU A 34 4.94 5.31 -1.05
C LEU A 34 6.03 6.39 -1.00
N THR A 35 6.84 6.36 0.05
CA THR A 35 8.04 7.18 0.17
C THR A 35 9.26 6.27 0.11
N TYR A 36 10.18 6.59 -0.77
CA TYR A 36 11.42 5.86 -1.00
C TYR A 36 12.56 6.45 -0.18
N ALA A 37 13.58 5.62 0.11
CA ALA A 37 14.76 6.03 0.86
C ALA A 37 15.50 7.24 0.24
N GLY A 38 15.40 7.43 -1.06
CA GLY A 38 15.96 8.58 -1.78
C GLY A 38 15.14 9.87 -1.67
N GLY A 39 14.07 9.89 -0.87
CA GLY A 39 13.16 11.04 -0.73
C GLY A 39 12.10 11.16 -1.84
N ALA A 40 12.18 10.32 -2.88
CA ALA A 40 11.15 10.24 -3.89
C ALA A 40 9.82 9.74 -3.29
N THR A 41 8.70 10.29 -3.74
CA THR A 41 7.36 9.84 -3.33
C THR A 41 6.54 9.44 -4.54
N GLU A 42 5.76 8.38 -4.41
CA GLU A 42 4.86 7.90 -5.45
C GLU A 42 3.45 7.75 -4.88
N ASN A 43 2.48 8.34 -5.58
CA ASN A 43 1.07 8.19 -5.24
C ASN A 43 0.44 7.15 -6.17
N VAL A 44 -0.12 6.10 -5.58
CA VAL A 44 -0.82 5.03 -6.29
C VAL A 44 -2.29 5.10 -5.91
N ARG A 45 -3.17 5.13 -6.92
CA ARG A 45 -4.60 5.04 -6.70
C ARG A 45 -5.10 3.68 -7.16
N LEU A 46 -5.61 2.91 -6.21
CA LEU A 46 -6.22 1.62 -6.44
C LEU A 46 -7.73 1.82 -6.56
N PRO A 47 -8.34 1.42 -7.69
CA PRO A 47 -9.76 1.56 -7.88
C PRO A 47 -10.49 0.42 -7.12
N VAL A 48 -11.81 0.43 -7.07
CA VAL A 48 -12.61 -0.47 -6.22
C VAL A 48 -12.50 -1.95 -6.61
N GLU A 49 -12.10 -2.22 -7.85
CA GLU A 49 -11.95 -3.55 -8.46
C GLU A 49 -10.90 -4.40 -7.74
N VAL A 50 -9.99 -3.79 -6.96
CA VAL A 50 -9.02 -4.54 -6.15
C VAL A 50 -9.67 -5.39 -5.05
N TRP A 51 -10.92 -5.10 -4.70
CA TRP A 51 -11.69 -5.81 -3.68
C TRP A 51 -12.61 -6.91 -4.25
N ASP A 52 -12.61 -7.11 -5.57
CA ASP A 52 -13.50 -8.08 -6.22
C ASP A 52 -13.23 -9.53 -5.76
N PHE A 53 -11.98 -9.81 -5.41
CA PHE A 53 -11.52 -11.12 -4.93
C PHE A 53 -11.56 -11.28 -3.39
N GLY A 54 -12.07 -10.29 -2.67
CA GLY A 54 -12.28 -10.34 -1.22
C GLY A 54 -11.74 -9.14 -0.46
N ASN A 55 -11.68 -9.27 0.86
CA ASN A 55 -11.38 -8.17 1.78
C ASN A 55 -9.88 -7.88 1.93
N THR A 56 -9.02 -8.62 1.23
CA THR A 56 -7.57 -8.47 1.26
C THR A 56 -7.01 -8.31 -0.13
N PHE A 57 -6.15 -7.33 -0.32
CA PHE A 57 -5.47 -7.08 -1.58
C PHE A 57 -3.97 -6.92 -1.35
N VAL A 58 -3.16 -7.51 -2.22
CA VAL A 58 -1.70 -7.37 -2.16
C VAL A 58 -1.26 -6.53 -3.35
N TYR A 59 -0.81 -5.32 -3.08
CA TYR A 59 -0.21 -4.47 -4.10
C TYR A 59 1.26 -4.82 -4.24
N GLU A 60 1.63 -5.44 -5.37
CA GLU A 60 3.01 -5.78 -5.70
C GLU A 60 3.53 -4.90 -6.82
N ARG A 61 4.70 -4.28 -6.64
CA ARG A 61 5.35 -3.51 -7.69
C ARG A 61 6.87 -3.64 -7.65
N PRO A 62 7.54 -3.80 -8.80
CA PRO A 62 8.98 -3.65 -8.88
C PRO A 62 9.38 -2.20 -8.57
N VAL A 63 10.26 -2.06 -7.58
CA VAL A 63 10.79 -0.78 -7.11
C VAL A 63 12.31 -0.78 -7.28
N SER A 64 12.88 0.36 -7.68
CA SER A 64 14.33 0.53 -7.78
C SER A 64 14.99 0.90 -6.44
N ALA A 65 14.19 1.38 -5.48
CA ALA A 65 14.63 1.87 -4.18
C ALA A 65 13.85 1.23 -3.03
N ASP A 66 14.45 1.23 -1.83
CA ASP A 66 13.76 0.76 -0.64
C ASP A 66 12.63 1.72 -0.26
N VAL A 67 11.45 1.16 -0.01
CA VAL A 67 10.30 1.90 0.51
C VAL A 67 10.50 2.06 2.01
N VAL A 68 10.60 3.31 2.48
CA VAL A 68 10.80 3.65 3.90
C VAL A 68 9.49 4.00 4.59
N LYS A 69 8.50 4.46 3.84
CA LYS A 69 7.18 4.79 4.36
C LYS A 69 6.10 4.42 3.36
N VAL A 70 5.00 3.86 3.85
CA VAL A 70 3.77 3.66 3.07
C VAL A 70 2.63 4.26 3.85
N GLU A 71 1.86 5.13 3.21
CA GLU A 71 0.70 5.78 3.78
C GLU A 71 -0.54 5.42 2.96
N VAL A 72 -1.57 4.87 3.61
CA VAL A 72 -2.91 4.67 3.03
C VAL A 72 -3.77 5.90 3.34
N ASP A 73 -4.49 6.38 2.34
CA ASP A 73 -5.37 7.54 2.40
C ASP A 73 -4.70 8.76 3.06
N PRO A 74 -3.62 9.31 2.45
CA PRO A 74 -2.95 10.50 2.99
C PRO A 74 -3.89 11.72 3.06
N GLY A 75 -5.00 11.70 2.30
CA GLY A 75 -6.02 12.74 2.30
C GLY A 75 -7.09 12.59 3.39
N HIS A 76 -7.09 11.50 4.16
CA HIS A 76 -8.15 11.16 5.15
C HIS A 76 -9.58 11.27 4.58
N ARG A 77 -9.75 10.95 3.30
CA ARG A 77 -11.02 11.11 2.59
C ARG A 77 -12.00 9.98 2.85
N PHE A 78 -11.52 8.85 3.38
CA PHE A 78 -12.34 7.66 3.59
C PHE A 78 -12.54 7.37 5.08
N PRO A 79 -13.75 6.92 5.48
CA PRO A 79 -14.01 6.47 6.85
C PRO A 79 -13.32 5.13 7.08
N ASP A 80 -12.02 5.18 7.36
CA ASP A 80 -11.22 4.01 7.69
C ASP A 80 -11.41 3.64 9.16
N VAL A 81 -11.85 2.40 9.40
CA VAL A 81 -12.09 1.83 10.73
C VAL A 81 -10.80 1.73 11.54
N ARG A 82 -9.62 1.69 10.88
CA ARG A 82 -8.31 1.54 11.54
C ARG A 82 -7.24 2.47 10.95
N ARG A 83 -7.48 3.79 11.00
CA ARG A 83 -6.51 4.83 10.63
C ARG A 83 -5.11 4.69 11.26
N GLY A 84 -5.01 4.11 12.46
CA GLY A 84 -3.72 3.89 13.13
C GLY A 84 -2.79 2.92 12.41
N ASN A 85 -3.30 2.10 11.48
CA ASN A 85 -2.52 1.18 10.67
C ASN A 85 -2.24 1.74 9.26
N ASN A 86 -2.61 2.99 8.99
CA ASN A 86 -2.43 3.54 7.65
C ASN A 86 -1.02 3.98 7.33
N VAL A 87 -0.14 4.01 8.33
CA VAL A 87 1.26 4.36 8.13
C VAL A 87 2.13 3.19 8.50
N TRP A 88 2.74 2.57 7.50
CA TRP A 88 3.86 1.67 7.71
C TRP A 88 5.16 2.47 7.57
N GLY A 89 6.00 2.44 8.59
CA GLY A 89 7.33 3.05 8.58
C GLY A 89 8.35 2.02 9.05
N LYS A 90 9.47 1.92 8.33
CA LYS A 90 10.62 1.09 8.73
C LYS A 90 11.63 1.92 9.49
#